data_AF-A0A1Y2J3X2-F1
#
_entry.id   AF-A0A1Y2J3X2-F1
#
_cell.length_a   1.000
_cell.length_b   1.000
_cell.length_c   1.000
_cell.angle_alpha   90.00
_cell.angle_beta   90.00
_cell.angle_gamma   90.00
#
_symmetry.space_group_name_H-M   'P 1'
#
loop_
_entity.id
_entity.type
_entity.pdbx_description
1 polymer ?
#
loop_
_entity_poly.entity_id
_entity_poly.type
_entity_poly.pdbx_seq_one_letter_code
_entity_poly.pdbx_strand_id
1 'polypeptide(L)'
;MATVYPSDHAALAAEPFALQEYYASCHANGSLALLFLPISRHSQNILHSPTHAASISIWSDRPAASRPRVSLIGNVTVFPDLSLTPDLARIQACYLDHHPDARWWLPGPREPHVAYWARFDPHSVYFVGGFGDKHYIGYVPLDMYQAAGRQGTGVAGRVLFDQQDHIP
;
A
#
# COMPACT_ATOMS: atom_id res chain seq x y z
N MET A 1 4.20 4.55 4.19
CA MET A 1 3.33 5.31 3.28
C MET A 1 3.93 6.68 3.03
N ALA A 2 3.91 7.15 1.79
CA ALA A 2 4.24 8.51 1.42
C ALA A 2 3.05 9.20 0.75
N THR A 3 2.92 10.49 1.02
CA THR A 3 1.84 11.39 0.59
C THR A 3 2.44 12.77 0.31
N VAL A 4 1.63 13.72 -0.15
CA VAL A 4 2.07 15.09 -0.41
C VAL A 4 1.19 16.04 0.40
N TYR A 5 1.80 17.05 1.02
CA TYR A 5 1.05 18.10 1.69
C TYR A 5 0.16 18.89 0.71
N PRO A 6 -1.03 19.34 1.13
CA PRO A 6 -1.91 20.15 0.28
C PRO A 6 -1.22 21.41 -0.25
N SER A 7 -1.59 21.86 -1.45
CA SER A 7 -0.97 23.05 -2.08
C SER A 7 -1.22 24.36 -1.32
N ASP A 8 -2.24 24.38 -0.46
CA ASP A 8 -2.61 25.51 0.40
C ASP A 8 -2.02 25.39 1.83
N HIS A 9 -1.17 24.39 2.09
CA HIS A 9 -0.51 24.25 3.39
C HIS A 9 0.49 25.40 3.64
N ALA A 10 0.28 26.14 4.74
CA ALA A 10 0.96 27.42 4.99
C ALA A 10 2.50 27.42 4.93
N ALA A 11 3.15 26.30 5.25
CA ALA A 11 4.62 26.22 5.32
C ALA A 11 5.26 25.03 4.57
N LEU A 12 4.45 24.08 4.12
CA LEU A 12 4.92 22.80 3.55
C LEU A 12 4.14 22.44 2.28
N ALA A 13 3.60 23.43 1.57
CA ALA A 13 2.82 23.21 0.38
C ALA A 13 3.59 22.34 -0.63
N ALA A 14 2.94 21.26 -1.11
CA ALA A 14 3.51 20.29 -2.05
C ALA A 14 4.76 19.52 -1.58
N GLU A 15 5.17 19.65 -0.32
CA GLU A 15 6.28 18.87 0.22
C GLU A 15 5.88 17.39 0.38
N PRO A 16 6.80 16.43 0.12
CA PRO A 16 6.54 15.04 0.38
C PRO A 16 6.54 14.76 1.89
N PHE A 17 5.63 13.90 2.32
CA PHE A 17 5.56 13.40 3.69
C PHE A 17 5.56 11.88 3.67
N ALA A 18 6.44 11.26 4.46
CA ALA A 18 6.50 9.81 4.61
C ALA A 18 6.51 9.40 6.08
N LEU A 19 5.72 8.38 6.39
CA LEU A 19 5.69 7.71 7.70
C LEU A 19 5.39 6.23 7.50
N GLN A 20 5.91 5.38 8.38
CA GLN A 20 5.56 3.95 8.40
C GLN A 20 4.05 3.80 8.68
N GLU A 21 3.40 2.92 7.93
CA GLU A 21 1.98 2.62 8.08
C GLU A 21 1.82 1.11 8.08
N TYR A 22 0.95 0.60 8.96
CA TYR A 22 0.58 -0.81 8.96
C TYR A 22 -0.29 -1.10 7.74
N TYR A 23 -0.04 -2.23 7.11
CA TYR A 23 -0.84 -2.70 5.98
C TYR A 23 -0.89 -4.22 5.99
N ALA A 24 -1.93 -4.80 5.40
CA ALA A 24 -2.02 -6.25 5.22
C ALA A 24 -2.49 -6.59 3.80
N SER A 25 -1.86 -7.61 3.19
CA SER A 25 -2.22 -8.10 1.85
C SER A 25 -3.42 -9.04 1.92
N CYS A 26 -4.57 -8.52 2.34
CA CYS A 26 -5.79 -9.29 2.58
C CYS A 26 -6.73 -9.37 1.36
N HIS A 27 -6.39 -8.72 0.24
CA HIS A 27 -7.21 -8.75 -0.97
C HIS A 27 -6.54 -9.59 -2.06
N ALA A 28 -7.36 -10.32 -2.84
CA ALA A 28 -6.87 -11.22 -3.90
C ALA A 28 -6.34 -10.49 -5.15
N ASN A 29 -6.55 -9.17 -5.24
CA ASN A 29 -6.15 -8.33 -6.37
C ASN A 29 -4.91 -7.47 -6.03
N GLY A 30 -4.17 -7.79 -4.96
CA GLY A 30 -2.99 -7.03 -4.56
C GLY A 30 -3.28 -5.65 -3.97
N SER A 31 -4.55 -5.29 -3.73
CA SER A 31 -4.90 -4.17 -2.86
C SER A 31 -4.51 -4.46 -1.41
N LEU A 32 -4.21 -3.41 -0.65
CA LEU A 32 -3.83 -3.53 0.75
C LEU A 32 -4.97 -3.07 1.67
N ALA A 33 -5.20 -3.82 2.74
CA ALA A 33 -6.05 -3.38 3.85
C ALA A 33 -5.24 -2.46 4.77
N LEU A 34 -5.85 -1.37 5.21
CA LEU A 34 -5.27 -0.35 6.08
C LEU A 34 -6.21 -0.05 7.25
N LEU A 35 -5.63 0.36 8.38
CA LEU A 35 -6.34 1.14 9.39
C LEU A 35 -6.07 2.61 9.15
N PHE A 36 -7.11 3.36 8.81
CA PHE A 36 -7.03 4.77 8.49
C PHE A 36 -7.35 5.60 9.72
N LEU A 37 -6.37 6.33 10.25
CA LEU A 37 -6.52 7.16 11.44
C LEU A 37 -6.53 8.64 11.04
N PRO A 38 -7.66 9.36 11.08
CA PRO A 38 -7.75 10.77 10.64
C PRO A 38 -6.81 11.73 11.37
N ILE A 39 -6.36 11.37 12.57
CA ILE A 39 -5.37 12.15 13.33
C ILE A 39 -3.97 12.13 12.69
N SER A 40 -3.66 11.11 11.89
CA SER A 40 -2.37 10.95 11.23
C SER A 40 -2.17 11.94 10.08
N ARG A 41 -0.93 12.41 9.91
CA ARG A 41 -0.58 13.36 8.84
C ARG A 41 -0.77 12.79 7.43
N HIS A 42 -0.41 11.53 7.18
CA HIS A 42 -0.66 10.94 5.86
C HIS A 42 -2.17 10.86 5.57
N SER A 43 -3.02 10.62 6.58
CA SER A 43 -4.46 10.53 6.42
C SER A 43 -5.07 11.88 6.09
N GLN A 44 -4.61 12.95 6.75
CA GLN A 44 -4.99 14.32 6.40
C GLN A 44 -4.59 14.63 4.95
N ASN A 45 -3.34 14.37 4.58
CA ASN A 45 -2.86 14.59 3.21
C ASN A 45 -3.67 13.81 2.18
N ILE A 46 -4.02 12.55 2.48
CA ILE A 46 -4.90 11.72 1.65
C ILE A 46 -6.26 12.38 1.46
N LEU A 47 -6.94 12.80 2.54
CA LEU A 47 -8.28 13.41 2.46
C LEU A 47 -8.29 14.76 1.71
N HIS A 48 -7.17 15.48 1.72
CA HIS A 48 -7.03 16.73 0.96
C HIS A 48 -6.61 16.51 -0.50
N SER A 49 -6.15 15.31 -0.87
CA SER A 49 -5.85 14.96 -2.25
C SER A 49 -7.15 14.64 -3.00
N PRO A 50 -7.46 15.28 -4.15
CA PRO A 50 -8.68 14.99 -4.92
C PRO A 50 -8.83 13.52 -5.32
N THR A 51 -7.72 12.81 -5.46
CA THR A 51 -7.67 11.39 -5.81
C THR A 51 -7.30 10.48 -4.64
N HIS A 52 -7.13 11.01 -3.41
CA HIS A 52 -6.64 10.23 -2.27
C HIS A 52 -5.32 9.49 -2.56
N ALA A 53 -4.38 10.14 -3.25
CA ALA A 53 -3.16 9.50 -3.72
C ALA A 53 -2.19 9.19 -2.58
N ALA A 54 -1.53 8.03 -2.67
CA ALA A 54 -0.45 7.65 -1.79
C ALA A 54 0.51 6.69 -2.51
N SER A 55 1.71 6.53 -1.96
CA SER A 55 2.59 5.40 -2.29
C SER A 55 2.96 4.61 -1.05
N ILE A 56 3.08 3.30 -1.17
CA ILE A 56 3.47 2.40 -0.08
C ILE A 56 4.63 1.54 -0.56
N SER A 57 5.76 1.65 0.12
CA SER A 57 6.85 0.70 -0.03
C SER A 57 6.51 -0.59 0.70
N ILE A 58 6.64 -1.71 0.01
CA ILE A 58 6.43 -3.06 0.57
C ILE A 58 7.69 -3.90 0.41
N TRP A 59 7.88 -4.82 1.35
CA TRP A 59 9.00 -5.76 1.37
C TRP A 59 8.56 -7.07 2.05
N SER A 60 9.14 -8.20 1.64
CA SER A 60 8.96 -9.50 2.32
C SER A 60 9.88 -9.64 3.52
N ASP A 61 11.07 -9.03 3.44
CA ASP A 61 12.14 -9.14 4.41
C ASP A 61 12.67 -7.75 4.77
N ARG A 62 13.44 -7.66 5.86
CA ARG A 62 14.11 -6.39 6.23
C ARG A 62 14.75 -5.74 5.01
N PRO A 63 14.39 -4.47 4.69
CA PRO A 63 14.83 -3.82 3.47
C PRO A 63 16.34 -3.64 3.49
N ALA A 64 17.00 -4.06 2.41
CA ALA A 64 18.41 -3.86 2.16
C ALA A 64 18.59 -3.55 0.67
N ALA A 65 19.63 -2.78 0.31
CA ALA A 65 19.86 -2.41 -1.09
C ALA A 65 20.10 -3.62 -2.00
N SER A 66 20.60 -4.73 -1.45
CA SER A 66 20.80 -5.99 -2.14
C SER A 66 19.53 -6.84 -2.29
N ARG A 67 18.39 -6.42 -1.71
CA ARG A 67 17.14 -7.19 -1.68
C ARG A 67 16.06 -6.56 -2.55
N PRO A 68 15.10 -7.36 -3.04
CA PRO A 68 13.94 -6.85 -3.74
C PRO A 68 13.13 -5.88 -2.88
N ARG A 69 12.67 -4.79 -3.51
CA ARG A 69 11.79 -3.80 -2.90
C ARG A 69 10.82 -3.28 -3.93
N VAL A 70 9.61 -2.98 -3.49
CA VAL A 70 8.52 -2.51 -4.34
C VAL A 70 7.99 -1.20 -3.80
N SER A 71 7.73 -0.24 -4.68
CA SER A 71 6.90 0.92 -4.41
C SER A 71 5.57 0.74 -5.15
N LEU A 72 4.50 0.59 -4.39
CA LEU A 72 3.14 0.64 -4.92
C LEU A 72 2.68 2.09 -4.94
N ILE A 73 2.06 2.52 -6.03
CA ILE A 73 1.49 3.86 -6.22
C ILE A 73 0.00 3.69 -6.53
N GLY A 74 -0.84 4.38 -5.78
CA GLY A 74 -2.26 4.07 -5.73
C GLY A 74 -3.11 5.14 -5.06
N ASN A 75 -4.38 4.78 -4.86
CA ASN A 75 -5.37 5.62 -4.21
C ASN A 75 -5.94 4.90 -2.98
N VAL A 76 -6.41 5.67 -2.01
CA VAL A 76 -7.03 5.15 -0.79
C VAL A 76 -8.54 5.33 -0.83
N THR A 77 -9.27 4.24 -0.64
CA THR A 77 -10.72 4.23 -0.40
C THR A 77 -10.96 4.03 1.09
N VAL A 78 -11.58 5.00 1.76
CA VAL A 78 -11.92 4.94 3.19
C VAL A 78 -13.36 4.44 3.34
N PHE A 79 -13.61 3.61 4.35
CA PHE A 79 -14.93 3.10 4.72
C PHE A 79 -15.33 3.65 6.11
N PRO A 80 -15.99 4.83 6.19
CA PRO A 80 -16.38 5.44 7.46
C PRO A 80 -17.44 4.65 8.22
N ASP A 81 -18.24 3.87 7.50
CA ASP A 81 -19.27 3.00 8.05
C ASP A 81 -18.83 1.54 7.95
N LEU A 82 -18.82 0.84 9.09
CA LEU A 82 -18.48 -0.57 9.18
C LEU A 82 -19.40 -1.45 8.33
N SER A 83 -20.68 -1.10 8.22
CA SER A 83 -21.66 -1.85 7.42
C SER A 83 -21.37 -1.78 5.92
N LEU A 84 -20.63 -0.76 5.48
CA LEU A 84 -20.22 -0.57 4.09
C LEU A 84 -18.83 -1.15 3.81
N THR A 85 -18.14 -1.69 4.82
CA THR A 85 -16.80 -2.27 4.65
C THR A 85 -16.90 -3.66 3.99
N PRO A 86 -16.39 -3.85 2.76
CA PRO A 86 -16.49 -5.13 2.07
C PRO A 86 -15.71 -6.22 2.81
N ASP A 87 -16.30 -7.42 2.94
CA ASP A 87 -15.70 -8.58 3.59
C ASP A 87 -15.16 -8.31 5.00
N LEU A 88 -15.77 -7.40 5.77
CA LEU A 88 -15.25 -6.90 7.05
C LEU A 88 -14.68 -7.99 7.97
N ALA A 89 -15.45 -9.06 8.23
CA ALA A 89 -15.01 -10.14 9.11
C ALA A 89 -13.73 -10.84 8.61
N ARG A 90 -13.62 -11.06 7.30
CA ARG A 90 -12.46 -11.70 6.67
C ARG A 90 -11.24 -10.77 6.65
N ILE A 91 -11.46 -9.49 6.31
CA ILE A 91 -10.40 -8.47 6.31
C ILE A 91 -9.87 -8.26 7.72
N GLN A 92 -10.74 -8.13 8.71
CA GLN A 92 -10.34 -7.97 10.10
C GLN A 92 -9.54 -9.18 10.61
N ALA A 93 -10.01 -10.40 10.35
CA ALA A 93 -9.30 -11.62 10.75
C ALA A 93 -7.90 -11.68 10.12
N CYS A 94 -7.79 -11.42 8.81
CA CYS A 94 -6.50 -11.38 8.11
C CYS A 94 -5.59 -10.26 8.64
N TYR A 95 -6.13 -9.05 8.86
CA TYR A 95 -5.32 -7.93 9.33
C TYR A 95 -4.73 -8.20 10.72
N LEU A 96 -5.50 -8.81 11.62
CA LEU A 96 -5.04 -9.19 12.96
C LEU A 96 -4.04 -10.34 12.96
N ASP A 97 -4.07 -11.21 11.96
CA ASP A 97 -3.03 -12.24 11.77
C ASP A 97 -1.67 -11.58 11.45
N HIS A 98 -1.68 -10.54 10.61
CA HIS A 98 -0.48 -9.76 10.29
C HIS A 98 -0.06 -8.80 11.42
N HIS A 99 -1.02 -8.20 12.13
CA HIS A 99 -0.80 -7.18 13.17
C HIS A 99 -1.60 -7.50 14.44
N PRO A 100 -1.18 -8.47 15.26
CA PRO A 100 -1.94 -8.92 16.43
C PRO A 100 -2.13 -7.84 17.50
N ASP A 101 -1.22 -6.87 17.55
CA ASP A 101 -1.30 -5.68 18.41
C ASP A 101 -2.48 -4.78 18.05
N ALA A 102 -2.86 -4.72 16.77
CA ALA A 102 -3.93 -3.84 16.28
C ALA A 102 -5.33 -4.11 16.85
N ARG A 103 -5.54 -5.26 17.50
CA ARG A 103 -6.80 -5.61 18.20
C ARG A 103 -7.26 -4.54 19.20
N TRP A 104 -6.34 -3.71 19.69
CA TRP A 104 -6.63 -2.66 20.67
C TRP A 104 -7.12 -1.34 20.06
N TRP A 105 -7.00 -1.15 18.74
CA TRP A 105 -7.37 0.10 18.05
C TRP A 105 -8.09 -0.14 16.71
N LEU A 106 -8.80 -1.26 16.59
CA LEU A 106 -9.68 -1.47 15.44
C LEU A 106 -10.85 -0.48 15.45
N PRO A 107 -11.38 -0.09 14.27
CA PRO A 107 -12.58 0.73 14.15
C PRO A 107 -13.75 0.16 14.97
N GLY A 108 -14.40 0.99 15.80
CA GLY A 108 -15.45 0.52 16.70
C GLY A 108 -16.01 1.59 17.65
N PRO A 109 -16.48 1.19 18.85
CA PRO A 109 -16.96 2.14 19.86
C PRO A 109 -15.95 2.41 21.00
N ARG A 110 -14.76 1.79 20.99
CA ARG A 110 -13.86 1.71 22.17
C ARG A 110 -12.38 1.91 21.84
N GLU A 111 -12.06 2.24 20.60
CA GLU A 111 -10.71 2.55 20.15
C GLU A 111 -10.19 3.84 20.81
N PRO A 112 -8.88 3.92 21.13
CA PRO A 112 -8.29 5.11 21.74
C PRO A 112 -8.38 6.37 20.86
N HIS A 113 -8.43 6.17 19.54
CA HIS A 113 -8.58 7.22 18.53
C HIS A 113 -9.47 6.68 17.42
N VAL A 114 -10.32 7.54 16.85
CA VAL A 114 -11.16 7.19 15.70
C VAL A 114 -10.30 6.55 14.61
N ALA A 115 -10.71 5.36 14.18
CA ALA A 115 -10.09 4.61 13.10
C ALA A 115 -11.17 4.16 12.11
N TYR A 116 -10.82 4.08 10.84
CA TYR A 116 -11.66 3.53 9.79
C TYR A 116 -10.93 2.39 9.07
N TRP A 117 -11.69 1.44 8.53
CA TRP A 117 -11.12 0.54 7.54
C TRP A 117 -10.87 1.34 6.25
N ALA A 118 -9.76 1.05 5.58
CA ALA A 118 -9.50 1.57 4.26
C ALA A 118 -8.82 0.53 3.38
N ARG A 119 -8.96 0.71 2.06
CA ARG A 119 -8.29 -0.09 1.04
C ARG A 119 -7.39 0.81 0.22
N PHE A 120 -6.14 0.41 0.07
CA PHE A 120 -5.22 1.00 -0.88
C PHE A 120 -5.23 0.18 -2.18
N ASP A 121 -5.57 0.84 -3.28
CA ASP A 121 -5.67 0.25 -4.61
C ASP A 121 -4.48 0.70 -5.47
N PRO A 122 -3.47 -0.16 -5.71
CA PRO A 122 -2.36 0.19 -6.59
C PRO A 122 -2.82 0.29 -8.04
N HIS A 123 -2.42 1.35 -8.72
CA HIS A 123 -2.54 1.50 -10.18
C HIS A 123 -1.18 1.48 -10.88
N SER A 124 -0.07 1.59 -10.14
CA SER A 124 1.28 1.46 -10.68
C SER A 124 2.21 0.78 -9.68
N VAL A 125 3.11 -0.06 -10.19
CA VAL A 125 4.02 -0.88 -9.39
C VAL A 125 5.44 -0.64 -9.89
N TYR A 126 6.33 -0.18 -9.02
CA TYR A 126 7.74 0.01 -9.35
C TYR A 126 8.60 -0.96 -8.53
N PHE A 127 9.43 -1.75 -9.21
CA PHE A 127 10.23 -2.82 -8.61
C PHE A 127 11.72 -2.53 -8.76
N VAL A 128 12.47 -2.85 -7.71
CA VAL A 128 13.95 -2.87 -7.73
C VAL A 128 14.39 -4.22 -7.18
N GLY A 129 15.05 -5.03 -8.01
CA GLY A 129 15.38 -6.41 -7.68
C GLY A 129 16.59 -6.65 -6.77
N GLY A 130 17.37 -5.62 -6.44
CA GLY A 130 18.60 -5.72 -5.64
C GLY A 130 19.87 -5.49 -6.45
N PHE A 131 20.98 -6.11 -6.03
CA PHE A 131 22.30 -5.99 -6.69
C PHE A 131 22.60 -7.18 -7.60
N GLY A 132 23.32 -6.93 -8.69
CA GLY A 132 23.74 -7.93 -9.67
C GLY A 132 23.46 -7.45 -11.10
N ASP A 133 24.06 -8.10 -12.09
CA ASP A 133 23.94 -7.76 -13.52
C ASP A 133 22.63 -8.21 -14.18
N LYS A 134 21.73 -8.87 -13.42
CA LYS A 134 20.51 -9.52 -13.95
C LYS A 134 19.22 -9.19 -13.21
N HIS A 135 19.23 -8.15 -12.37
CA HIS A 135 18.05 -7.79 -11.58
C HIS A 135 17.19 -6.76 -12.30
N TYR A 136 15.88 -7.01 -12.37
CA TYR A 136 14.93 -6.07 -12.96
C TYR A 136 14.83 -4.79 -12.13
N ILE A 137 14.82 -3.64 -12.81
CA ILE A 137 14.52 -2.32 -12.26
C ILE A 137 13.55 -1.65 -13.22
N GLY A 138 12.35 -1.34 -12.74
CA GLY A 138 11.34 -0.71 -13.58
C GLY A 138 9.92 -0.96 -13.13
N TYR A 139 8.98 -0.52 -13.97
CA TYR A 139 7.57 -0.71 -13.72
C TYR A 139 7.13 -2.15 -14.00
N VAL A 140 6.32 -2.73 -13.13
CA VAL A 140 5.69 -4.04 -13.34
C VAL A 140 4.27 -3.81 -13.86
N PRO A 141 3.84 -4.48 -14.95
CA PRO A 141 2.46 -4.39 -15.41
C PRO A 141 1.46 -4.70 -14.29
N LEU A 142 0.43 -3.87 -14.16
CA LEU A 142 -0.52 -3.98 -13.05
C LEU A 142 -1.27 -5.33 -13.07
N ASP A 143 -1.68 -5.78 -14.25
CA ASP A 143 -2.35 -7.07 -14.44
C ASP A 143 -1.47 -8.25 -14.01
N MET A 144 -0.17 -8.20 -14.31
CA MET A 144 0.81 -9.18 -13.86
C MET A 144 0.89 -9.20 -12.32
N TYR A 145 0.99 -8.03 -11.68
CA TYR A 145 0.98 -7.91 -10.23
C TYR A 145 -0.31 -8.49 -9.61
N GLN A 146 -1.47 -8.13 -10.17
CA GLN A 146 -2.77 -8.60 -9.69
C GLN A 146 -3.00 -10.10 -9.93
N ALA A 147 -2.42 -10.68 -10.99
CA ALA A 147 -2.51 -12.10 -11.29
C ALA A 147 -1.62 -12.96 -10.38
N ALA A 148 -0.49 -12.42 -9.91
CA ALA A 148 0.45 -13.14 -9.05
C ALA A 148 -0.20 -13.64 -7.74
N GLY A 149 -1.12 -12.86 -7.16
CA GLY A 149 -1.84 -13.23 -5.93
C GLY A 149 -2.91 -14.33 -6.11
N ARG A 150 -3.29 -14.66 -7.36
CA ARG A 150 -4.27 -15.71 -7.66
C ARG A 150 -3.63 -17.09 -7.83
N GLN A 151 -2.33 -17.14 -8.08
CA GLN A 151 -1.56 -18.37 -8.23
C GLN A 151 -1.04 -18.78 -6.85
N GLY A 152 -1.81 -19.57 -6.11
CA GLY A 152 -1.47 -20.05 -4.76
C GLY A 152 -0.17 -20.87 -4.62
N THR A 153 0.58 -21.08 -5.70
CA THR A 153 1.94 -21.65 -5.72
C THR A 153 2.64 -21.23 -7.02
N GLY A 154 3.50 -20.23 -6.97
CA GLY A 154 4.29 -19.81 -8.12
C GLY A 154 5.51 -20.72 -8.32
N VAL A 155 5.49 -21.56 -9.37
CA VAL A 155 6.69 -22.16 -9.95
C VAL A 155 7.60 -21.03 -10.44
N ALA A 156 8.91 -21.11 -10.16
CA ALA A 156 9.93 -20.17 -10.62
C ALA A 156 9.99 -20.14 -12.17
N GLY A 157 9.09 -19.39 -12.80
CA GLY A 157 9.06 -19.11 -14.22
C GLY A 157 9.79 -17.81 -14.50
N ARG A 158 10.80 -17.87 -15.37
CA ARG A 158 11.51 -16.71 -15.92
C ARG A 158 10.52 -15.83 -16.67
N VAL A 159 10.07 -14.73 -16.06
CA VAL A 159 9.40 -13.66 -16.78
C VAL A 159 10.49 -12.88 -17.51
N LEU A 160 10.50 -12.97 -18.84
CA LEU A 160 11.41 -12.20 -19.69
C LEU A 160 10.84 -10.77 -19.78
N PHE A 161 11.56 -9.82 -19.21
CA PHE A 161 11.31 -8.39 -19.46
C PHE A 161 12.04 -8.02 -20.74
N ASP A 162 11.30 -7.64 -21.78
CA ASP A 162 11.91 -6.96 -22.92
C ASP A 162 12.15 -5.51 -22.51
N GLN A 163 13.41 -5.19 -22.26
CA GLN A 163 13.84 -3.90 -21.75
C GLN A 163 14.01 -2.94 -22.94
N GLN A 164 12.92 -2.65 -23.64
CA GLN A 164 12.88 -1.64 -24.69
C GLN A 164 11.72 -0.70 -24.41
N ASP A 165 12.00 0.59 -24.55
CA ASP A 165 11.09 1.74 -24.42
C ASP A 165 10.69 2.17 -23.01
N HIS A 166 11.61 2.85 -22.32
CA HIS A 166 11.40 4.25 -21.85
C HIS A 166 12.53 4.65 -20.89
N ILE A 167 13.54 5.32 -21.43
CA ILE A 167 14.41 6.22 -20.67
C ILE A 167 14.17 7.61 -21.28
N PRO A 168 13.60 8.59 -20.56
CA PRO A 168 13.86 9.98 -20.83
C PRO A 168 15.29 10.36 -20.39
#